data_AF-A0A9D5WIA3-F1
#
_entry.id   AF-A0A9D5WIA3-F1
#
_cell.length_a   1.000
_cell.length_b   1.000
_cell.length_c   1.000
_cell.angle_alpha   90.00
_cell.angle_beta   90.00
_cell.angle_gamma   90.00
#
_symmetry.space_group_name_H-M   'P 1'
#
loop_
_entity.id
_entity.type
_entity.pdbx_description
1 polymer ?
#
loop_
_entity_poly.entity_id
_entity_poly.type
_entity_poly.pdbx_seq_one_letter_code
_entity_poly.pdbx_strand_id
1 'polypeptide(L)'
;YDVEQLSEQLRSYSLTLFRAHLAAYYEGERPIFENGTDLWKRGKLCRKEYPVVLSTCFSARNCLLDPDLYDYLIVDEASQVSVETGTLALSCARRAVVVGDTLQLPNIITKDDERILAGLVEEYQVADYYDGRKHSLLSSIIAALPELPQTLLREHYRCHPQIIEFCNQRFYGGQLLVMTRAGEEDKALTAVYTRPGQHAVRHHNQREIDVILQELLPQISEAKEVGVITPYRQQVAELSAQRTGLEVATVHSYQGQERDIIIMSVVDNQIGEFVDKPELLNVAVSRAKEHFYLVVSGNEQQRRGHVQALLDYIAYIGCEQRQSKIGSIYDYLYGQYTEQRIALLRQLPHVSSYASECLTYGMLTELLASDARFAGLQVLCRVPLRDFLLDLSLCSRQEKRYICHEHSHVDFLISERATHLPFLAIEVDGYTFHRKGSKQRQRDERKDKIFELYQLPLLRLSTKGSQEADRVRGELERLLASAN
;
A
#
# COMPACT_ATOMS: atom_id res chain seq x y z
N TYR A 1 22.88 -34.43 -21.56
CA TYR A 1 22.18 -33.68 -22.63
C TYR A 1 21.87 -32.32 -22.09
N ASP A 2 22.41 -31.28 -22.71
CA ASP A 2 22.19 -29.90 -22.28
C ASP A 2 20.79 -29.45 -22.77
N VAL A 3 19.81 -29.56 -21.88
CA VAL A 3 18.40 -29.22 -22.18
C VAL A 3 18.25 -27.73 -22.43
N GLU A 4 19.05 -26.89 -21.75
CA GLU A 4 19.04 -25.43 -21.94
C GLU A 4 19.52 -25.09 -23.36
N GLN A 5 20.64 -25.66 -23.77
CA GLN A 5 21.18 -25.45 -25.13
C GLN A 5 20.21 -25.91 -26.22
N LEU A 6 19.54 -27.07 -26.04
CA LEU A 6 18.57 -27.57 -27.01
C LEU A 6 17.32 -26.67 -27.08
N SER A 7 16.85 -26.18 -25.94
CA SER A 7 15.71 -25.27 -25.86
C SER A 7 16.02 -23.93 -26.55
N GLU A 8 17.22 -23.38 -26.34
CA GLU A 8 17.68 -22.17 -27.04
C GLU A 8 17.76 -22.36 -28.56
N GLN A 9 18.30 -23.49 -29.01
CA GLN A 9 18.36 -23.82 -30.44
C GLN A 9 16.96 -23.93 -31.05
N LEU A 10 16.05 -24.67 -30.39
CA LEU A 10 14.66 -24.82 -30.83
C LEU A 10 13.95 -23.47 -30.93
N ARG A 11 14.11 -22.61 -29.91
CA ARG A 11 13.56 -21.24 -29.91
C ARG A 11 14.12 -20.42 -31.07
N SER A 12 15.43 -20.46 -31.27
CA SER A 12 16.12 -19.71 -32.34
C SER A 12 15.64 -20.14 -33.72
N TYR A 13 15.59 -21.45 -34.00
CA TYR A 13 15.11 -21.97 -35.27
C TYR A 13 13.63 -21.68 -35.50
N SER A 14 12.79 -21.84 -34.47
CA SER A 14 11.36 -21.55 -34.57
C SER A 14 11.08 -20.08 -34.87
N LEU A 15 11.77 -19.15 -34.18
CA LEU A 15 11.67 -17.72 -34.44
C LEU A 15 12.17 -17.33 -35.83
N THR A 16 13.23 -17.98 -36.31
CA THR A 16 13.77 -17.75 -37.66
C THR A 16 12.75 -18.16 -38.72
N LEU A 17 12.16 -19.36 -38.60
CA LEU A 17 11.12 -19.84 -39.50
C LEU A 17 9.87 -18.95 -39.46
N PHE A 18 9.45 -18.53 -38.27
CA PHE A 18 8.31 -17.63 -38.10
C PHE A 18 8.56 -16.28 -38.78
N ARG A 19 9.73 -15.66 -38.55
CA ARG A 19 10.10 -14.38 -39.20
C ARG A 19 10.19 -14.51 -40.72
N ALA A 20 10.72 -15.62 -41.24
CA ALA A 20 10.76 -15.88 -42.67
C ALA A 20 9.34 -15.99 -43.27
N HIS A 21 8.44 -16.68 -42.56
CA HIS A 21 7.03 -16.76 -42.97
C HIS A 21 6.35 -15.38 -42.96
N LEU A 22 6.55 -14.58 -41.91
CA LEU A 22 6.00 -13.22 -41.85
C LEU A 22 6.53 -12.32 -42.98
N ALA A 23 7.83 -12.41 -43.29
CA ALA A 23 8.43 -11.65 -44.37
C ALA A 23 7.81 -11.99 -45.73
N ALA A 24 7.57 -13.28 -46.00
CA ALA A 24 6.87 -13.73 -47.21
C ALA A 24 5.37 -13.36 -47.19
N TYR A 25 4.70 -13.45 -46.04
CA TYR A 25 3.28 -13.14 -45.91
C TYR A 25 2.98 -11.66 -46.15
N TYR A 26 3.84 -10.77 -45.67
CA TYR A 26 3.72 -9.33 -45.82
C TYR A 26 4.58 -8.76 -46.96
N GLU A 27 4.90 -9.58 -47.97
CA GLU A 27 5.59 -9.14 -49.17
C GLU A 27 4.66 -8.26 -50.04
N GLY A 28 5.10 -7.03 -50.36
CA GLY A 28 4.35 -6.09 -51.19
C GLY A 28 3.66 -4.96 -50.44
N GLU A 29 2.72 -4.28 -51.11
CA GLU A 29 1.98 -3.15 -50.53
C GLU A 29 0.93 -3.63 -49.53
N ARG A 30 1.00 -3.12 -48.31
CA ARG A 30 0.08 -3.46 -47.22
C ARG A 30 -1.16 -2.57 -47.25
N PRO A 31 -2.36 -3.10 -46.96
CA PRO A 31 -3.56 -2.28 -46.86
C PRO A 31 -3.47 -1.30 -45.69
N ILE A 32 -3.77 -0.03 -45.96
CA ILE A 32 -3.89 1.02 -44.94
C ILE A 32 -5.36 1.16 -44.56
N PHE A 33 -5.62 1.28 -43.25
CA PHE A 33 -6.95 1.55 -42.68
C PHE A 33 -6.94 2.92 -41.99
N GLU A 34 -7.68 3.88 -42.54
CA GLU A 34 -7.55 5.30 -42.13
C GLU A 34 -8.30 5.65 -40.85
N ASN A 35 -9.36 4.91 -40.52
CA ASN A 35 -10.22 5.20 -39.38
C ASN A 35 -11.03 3.96 -38.96
N GLY A 36 -11.74 4.07 -37.83
CA GLY A 36 -12.56 2.98 -37.29
C GLY A 36 -13.66 2.52 -38.25
N THR A 37 -14.24 3.42 -39.05
CA THR A 37 -15.25 3.05 -40.05
C THR A 37 -14.67 2.16 -41.14
N ASP A 38 -13.41 2.39 -41.54
CA ASP A 38 -12.73 1.58 -42.54
C ASP A 38 -12.45 0.15 -42.04
N LEU A 39 -12.11 0.00 -40.75
CA LEU A 39 -11.93 -1.31 -40.12
C LEU A 39 -13.19 -2.19 -40.25
N TRP A 40 -14.37 -1.61 -40.04
CA TRP A 40 -15.65 -2.33 -40.14
C TRP A 40 -16.06 -2.60 -41.60
N LYS A 41 -15.96 -1.59 -42.47
CA LYS A 41 -16.32 -1.75 -43.89
C LYS A 41 -15.44 -2.77 -44.60
N ARG A 42 -14.16 -2.89 -44.18
CA ARG A 42 -13.17 -3.81 -44.74
C ARG A 42 -12.77 -4.88 -43.74
N GLY A 43 -13.69 -5.31 -42.87
CA GLY A 43 -13.42 -6.22 -41.76
C GLY A 43 -12.71 -7.52 -42.15
N LYS A 44 -13.12 -8.16 -43.25
CA LYS A 44 -12.44 -9.35 -43.79
C LYS A 44 -10.98 -9.09 -44.15
N LEU A 45 -10.70 -7.96 -44.79
CA LEU A 45 -9.33 -7.57 -45.14
C LEU A 45 -8.53 -7.20 -43.89
N CYS A 46 -9.13 -6.48 -42.95
CA CYS A 46 -8.49 -6.14 -41.68
C CYS A 46 -8.12 -7.38 -40.87
N ARG A 47 -9.00 -8.38 -40.79
CA ARG A 47 -8.72 -9.63 -40.08
C ARG A 47 -7.65 -10.47 -40.78
N LYS A 48 -7.61 -10.46 -42.11
CA LYS A 48 -6.55 -11.11 -42.88
C LYS A 48 -5.19 -10.44 -42.63
N GLU A 49 -5.19 -9.12 -42.56
CA GLU A 49 -3.98 -8.34 -42.28
C GLU A 49 -3.50 -8.50 -40.83
N TYR A 50 -4.44 -8.49 -39.89
CA TYR A 50 -4.24 -8.58 -38.45
C TYR A 50 -4.99 -9.79 -37.87
N PRO A 51 -4.42 -11.00 -37.99
CA PRO A 51 -5.08 -12.24 -37.58
C PRO A 51 -5.20 -12.40 -36.05
N VAL A 52 -4.44 -11.61 -35.29
CA VAL A 52 -4.49 -11.57 -33.82
C VAL A 52 -5.06 -10.22 -33.39
N VAL A 53 -6.18 -10.25 -32.68
CA VAL A 53 -6.86 -9.05 -32.17
C VAL A 53 -6.88 -9.11 -30.66
N LEU A 54 -6.32 -8.09 -30.01
CA LEU A 54 -6.33 -7.95 -28.56
C LEU A 54 -7.49 -7.05 -28.14
N SER A 55 -8.27 -7.48 -27.15
CA SER A 55 -9.40 -6.74 -26.60
C SER A 55 -9.63 -7.13 -25.15
N THR A 56 -10.29 -6.26 -24.40
CA THR A 56 -10.93 -6.68 -23.14
C THR A 56 -12.09 -7.63 -23.44
N CYS A 57 -12.46 -8.48 -22.47
CA CYS A 57 -13.61 -9.38 -22.62
C CYS A 57 -14.91 -8.59 -22.89
N PHE A 58 -15.06 -7.43 -22.25
CA PHE A 58 -16.22 -6.56 -22.43
C PHE A 58 -16.35 -6.01 -23.85
N SER A 59 -15.22 -5.67 -24.48
CA SER A 59 -15.20 -5.11 -25.84
C SER A 59 -15.04 -6.16 -26.94
N ALA A 60 -14.84 -7.44 -26.60
CA ALA A 60 -14.51 -8.50 -27.55
C ALA A 60 -15.53 -8.60 -28.72
N ARG A 61 -16.82 -8.42 -28.42
CA ARG A 61 -17.88 -8.44 -29.44
C ARG A 61 -17.79 -7.27 -30.42
N ASN A 62 -17.33 -6.11 -29.96
CA ASN A 62 -17.06 -4.96 -30.83
C ASN A 62 -15.77 -5.14 -31.64
N CYS A 63 -15.01 -6.20 -31.41
CA CYS A 63 -13.86 -6.55 -32.23
C CYS A 63 -14.19 -7.63 -33.28
N LEU A 64 -15.46 -8.05 -33.37
CA LEU A 64 -15.94 -8.95 -34.42
C LEU A 64 -16.15 -8.16 -35.71
N LEU A 65 -15.06 -7.80 -36.40
CA LEU A 65 -15.05 -6.89 -37.56
C LEU A 65 -15.83 -7.38 -38.79
N ASP A 66 -16.27 -8.64 -38.79
CA ASP A 66 -17.01 -9.30 -39.86
C ASP A 66 -17.92 -10.37 -39.22
N PRO A 67 -19.12 -10.67 -39.78
CA PRO A 67 -20.03 -11.71 -39.28
C PRO A 67 -19.42 -13.09 -39.00
N ASP A 68 -18.27 -13.43 -39.59
CA ASP A 68 -17.58 -14.69 -39.29
C ASP A 68 -16.97 -14.67 -37.87
N LEU A 69 -17.11 -15.78 -37.15
CA LEU A 69 -16.49 -15.98 -35.83
C LEU A 69 -14.96 -16.15 -35.95
N TYR A 70 -14.24 -15.80 -34.89
CA TYR A 70 -12.82 -16.16 -34.76
C TYR A 70 -12.67 -17.68 -34.57
N ASP A 71 -11.55 -18.23 -35.03
CA ASP A 71 -11.27 -19.65 -34.84
C ASP A 71 -11.02 -19.98 -33.37
N TYR A 72 -10.29 -19.10 -32.67
CA TYR A 72 -9.94 -19.23 -31.26
C TYR A 72 -10.14 -17.92 -30.51
N LEU A 73 -10.66 -18.02 -29.28
CA LEU A 73 -10.58 -17.01 -28.25
C LEU A 73 -9.59 -17.50 -27.17
N ILE A 74 -8.66 -16.65 -26.76
CA ILE A 74 -7.81 -16.90 -25.60
C ILE A 74 -8.21 -15.87 -24.54
N VAL A 75 -8.69 -16.34 -23.40
CA VAL A 75 -9.01 -15.49 -22.25
C VAL A 75 -7.93 -15.68 -21.21
N ASP A 76 -7.11 -14.65 -21.01
CA ASP A 76 -6.12 -14.61 -19.94
C ASP A 76 -6.72 -13.99 -18.67
N GLU A 77 -6.14 -14.28 -17.51
CA GLU A 77 -6.62 -13.83 -16.19
C GLU A 77 -8.13 -14.10 -15.96
N ALA A 78 -8.62 -15.24 -16.44
CA ALA A 78 -10.04 -15.58 -16.45
C ALA A 78 -10.67 -15.75 -15.05
N SER A 79 -9.86 -15.85 -14.00
CA SER A 79 -10.33 -15.80 -12.60
C SER A 79 -10.79 -14.40 -12.18
N GLN A 80 -10.37 -13.36 -12.88
CA GLN A 80 -10.80 -11.97 -12.67
C GLN A 80 -11.94 -11.54 -13.60
N VAL A 81 -12.30 -12.37 -14.58
CA VAL A 81 -13.37 -12.08 -15.54
C VAL A 81 -14.71 -12.55 -14.96
N SER A 82 -15.72 -11.67 -14.98
CA SER A 82 -17.06 -12.04 -14.56
C SER A 82 -17.75 -12.98 -15.54
N VAL A 83 -18.68 -13.81 -15.06
CA VAL A 83 -19.35 -14.84 -15.87
C VAL A 83 -20.07 -14.22 -17.07
N GLU A 84 -20.78 -13.11 -16.86
CA GLU A 84 -21.54 -12.41 -17.88
C GLU A 84 -20.65 -11.83 -18.99
N THR A 85 -19.55 -11.17 -18.60
CA THR A 85 -18.60 -10.58 -19.55
C THR A 85 -17.86 -11.67 -20.33
N GLY A 86 -17.44 -12.73 -19.64
CA GLY A 86 -16.79 -13.87 -20.25
C GLY A 86 -17.70 -14.62 -21.23
N THR A 87 -18.98 -14.78 -20.89
CA THR A 87 -19.98 -15.41 -21.77
C THR A 87 -20.16 -14.62 -23.06
N LEU A 88 -20.20 -13.28 -22.98
CA LEU A 88 -20.24 -12.42 -24.17
C LEU A 88 -18.98 -12.61 -25.03
N ALA A 89 -17.80 -12.69 -24.43
CA ALA A 89 -16.56 -12.93 -25.17
C ALA A 89 -16.56 -14.30 -25.87
N LEU A 90 -17.02 -15.36 -25.18
CA LEU A 90 -17.12 -16.72 -25.74
C LEU A 90 -18.00 -16.78 -27.00
N SER A 91 -19.00 -15.90 -27.13
CA SER A 91 -19.84 -15.83 -28.34
C SER A 91 -19.11 -15.40 -29.61
N CYS A 92 -17.87 -14.91 -29.52
CA CYS A 92 -17.11 -14.35 -30.63
C CYS A 92 -16.23 -15.38 -31.35
N ALA A 93 -16.09 -16.61 -30.84
CA ALA A 93 -15.18 -17.61 -31.39
C ALA A 93 -15.77 -19.03 -31.40
N ARG A 94 -15.20 -19.89 -32.25
CA ARG A 94 -15.59 -21.31 -32.37
C ARG A 94 -14.98 -22.19 -31.28
N ARG A 95 -13.80 -21.82 -30.78
CA ARG A 95 -13.05 -22.53 -29.74
C ARG A 95 -12.52 -21.52 -28.74
N ALA A 96 -12.36 -21.94 -27.49
CA ALA A 96 -11.82 -21.10 -26.43
C ALA A 96 -10.70 -21.81 -25.67
N VAL A 97 -9.69 -21.04 -25.28
CA VAL A 97 -8.68 -21.41 -24.29
C VAL A 97 -8.81 -20.42 -23.15
N VAL A 98 -9.06 -20.92 -21.95
CA VAL A 98 -9.31 -20.09 -20.77
C VAL A 98 -8.17 -20.33 -19.79
N VAL A 99 -7.44 -19.27 -19.47
CA VAL A 99 -6.23 -19.29 -18.64
C VAL A 99 -6.47 -18.39 -17.44
N GLY A 100 -6.11 -18.87 -16.26
CA GLY A 100 -6.21 -18.10 -15.03
C GLY A 100 -5.92 -19.00 -13.82
N ASP A 101 -6.01 -18.41 -12.64
CA ASP A 101 -5.69 -19.08 -11.39
C ASP A 101 -6.80 -18.81 -10.36
N THR A 102 -7.52 -19.86 -9.97
CA THR A 102 -8.60 -19.80 -8.97
C THR A 102 -8.10 -19.61 -7.54
N LEU A 103 -6.79 -19.78 -7.31
CA LEU A 103 -6.13 -19.53 -6.02
C LEU A 103 -5.58 -18.09 -5.91
N GLN A 104 -5.73 -17.28 -6.97
CA GLN A 104 -5.48 -15.84 -6.96
C GLN A 104 -6.80 -15.06 -6.87
N LEU A 105 -6.71 -13.73 -6.92
CA LEU A 105 -7.87 -12.87 -6.66
C LEU A 105 -9.02 -13.13 -7.65
N PRO A 106 -10.26 -13.29 -7.15
CA PRO A 106 -11.43 -13.39 -7.99
C PRO A 106 -11.84 -12.01 -8.53
N ASN A 107 -12.82 -12.00 -9.44
CA ASN A 107 -13.49 -10.78 -9.87
C ASN A 107 -14.12 -10.03 -8.67
N ILE A 108 -13.95 -8.71 -8.64
CA ILE A 108 -14.56 -7.85 -7.61
C ILE A 108 -15.99 -7.56 -8.00
N ILE A 109 -16.92 -7.83 -7.09
CA ILE A 109 -18.36 -7.58 -7.28
C ILE A 109 -18.78 -6.44 -6.37
N THR A 110 -19.40 -5.41 -6.94
CA THR A 110 -19.93 -4.31 -6.13
C THR A 110 -21.24 -4.72 -5.48
N LYS A 111 -21.64 -4.04 -4.40
CA LYS A 111 -22.93 -4.31 -3.74
C LYS A 111 -24.13 -4.08 -4.66
N ASP A 112 -24.01 -3.17 -5.61
CA ASP A 112 -25.06 -2.92 -6.60
C ASP A 112 -25.13 -4.06 -7.62
N ASP A 113 -23.99 -4.53 -8.13
CA ASP A 113 -23.94 -5.68 -9.04
C ASP A 113 -24.46 -6.94 -8.36
N GLU A 114 -24.08 -7.18 -7.10
CA GLU A 114 -24.54 -8.32 -6.31
C GLU A 114 -26.08 -8.34 -6.19
N ARG A 115 -26.69 -7.19 -5.96
CA ARG A 115 -28.15 -7.04 -5.89
C ARG A 115 -28.83 -7.29 -7.24
N ILE A 116 -28.25 -6.78 -8.33
CA ILE A 116 -28.79 -7.00 -9.68
C ILE A 116 -28.72 -8.48 -10.04
N LEU A 117 -27.55 -9.11 -9.85
CA LEU A 117 -27.33 -10.52 -10.11
C LEU A 117 -28.23 -11.41 -9.26
N ALA A 118 -28.49 -11.05 -8.00
CA ALA A 118 -29.42 -11.78 -7.16
C ALA A 118 -30.85 -11.82 -7.75
N GLY A 119 -31.35 -10.68 -8.23
CA GLY A 119 -32.65 -10.60 -8.88
C GLY A 119 -32.71 -11.44 -10.17
N LEU A 120 -31.66 -11.41 -10.98
CA LEU A 120 -31.58 -12.21 -12.21
C LEU A 120 -31.55 -13.71 -11.93
N VAL A 121 -30.81 -14.14 -10.91
CA VAL A 121 -30.76 -15.55 -10.51
C VAL A 121 -32.14 -16.05 -10.10
N GLU A 122 -32.89 -15.26 -9.33
CA GLU A 122 -34.25 -15.60 -8.90
C GLU A 122 -35.26 -15.59 -10.06
N GLU A 123 -35.22 -14.57 -10.92
CA GLU A 123 -36.16 -14.40 -12.04
C GLU A 123 -35.97 -15.49 -13.11
N TYR A 124 -34.72 -15.74 -13.51
CA TYR A 124 -34.39 -16.64 -14.62
C TYR A 124 -33.99 -18.05 -14.19
N GLN A 125 -34.01 -18.34 -12.88
CA GLN A 125 -33.60 -19.64 -12.31
C GLN A 125 -32.20 -20.06 -12.80
N VAL A 126 -31.27 -19.12 -12.74
CA VAL A 126 -29.89 -19.33 -13.20
C VAL A 126 -29.24 -20.43 -12.37
N ALA A 127 -28.64 -21.41 -13.03
CA ALA A 127 -27.94 -22.50 -12.37
C ALA A 127 -26.76 -21.96 -11.52
N ASP A 128 -26.48 -22.63 -10.40
CA ASP A 128 -25.49 -22.17 -9.41
C ASP A 128 -24.10 -21.91 -10.01
N TYR A 129 -23.64 -22.78 -10.91
CA TYR A 129 -22.36 -22.65 -11.61
C TYR A 129 -22.29 -21.47 -12.59
N TYR A 130 -23.42 -20.81 -12.89
CA TYR A 130 -23.47 -19.55 -13.66
C TYR A 130 -23.76 -18.33 -12.78
N ASP A 131 -23.88 -18.50 -11.46
CA ASP A 131 -24.10 -17.39 -10.53
C ASP A 131 -22.83 -16.53 -10.43
N GLY A 132 -22.84 -15.41 -11.17
CA GLY A 132 -21.73 -14.45 -11.21
C GLY A 132 -21.37 -13.83 -9.86
N ARG A 133 -22.21 -13.99 -8.82
CA ARG A 133 -21.89 -13.59 -7.42
C ARG A 133 -20.89 -14.51 -6.74
N LYS A 134 -20.86 -15.78 -7.17
CA LYS A 134 -20.06 -16.85 -6.57
C LYS A 134 -18.88 -17.25 -7.45
N HIS A 135 -19.03 -17.09 -8.75
CA HIS A 135 -18.09 -17.60 -9.74
C HIS A 135 -17.50 -16.48 -10.60
N SER A 136 -16.21 -16.63 -10.90
CA SER A 136 -15.57 -16.04 -12.09
C SER A 136 -15.82 -16.91 -13.32
N LEU A 137 -15.50 -16.40 -14.51
CA LEU A 137 -15.57 -17.15 -15.77
C LEU A 137 -14.84 -18.49 -15.66
N LEU A 138 -13.61 -18.49 -15.11
CA LEU A 138 -12.81 -19.70 -14.97
C LEU A 138 -13.50 -20.72 -14.05
N SER A 139 -13.88 -20.31 -12.84
CA SER A 139 -14.51 -21.21 -11.87
C SER A 139 -15.88 -21.71 -12.33
N SER A 140 -16.61 -20.88 -13.08
CA SER A 140 -17.90 -21.22 -13.70
C SER A 140 -17.73 -22.33 -14.74
N ILE A 141 -16.75 -22.20 -15.65
CA ILE A 141 -16.47 -23.22 -16.67
C ILE A 141 -16.04 -24.54 -16.03
N ILE A 142 -15.16 -24.48 -15.02
CA ILE A 142 -14.71 -25.69 -14.29
C ILE A 142 -15.90 -26.39 -13.62
N ALA A 143 -16.82 -25.64 -13.02
CA ALA A 143 -18.00 -26.20 -12.36
C ALA A 143 -19.05 -26.73 -13.36
N ALA A 144 -19.23 -26.05 -14.48
CA ALA A 144 -20.21 -26.41 -15.51
C ALA A 144 -19.76 -27.60 -16.37
N LEU A 145 -18.46 -27.73 -16.62
CA LEU A 145 -17.86 -28.70 -17.54
C LEU A 145 -16.63 -29.38 -16.91
N PRO A 146 -16.81 -30.17 -15.83
CA PRO A 146 -15.72 -30.76 -15.07
C PRO A 146 -14.87 -31.76 -15.87
N GLU A 147 -15.43 -32.33 -16.94
CA GLU A 147 -14.76 -33.26 -17.84
C GLU A 147 -13.75 -32.61 -18.80
N LEU A 148 -13.72 -31.27 -18.89
CA LEU A 148 -12.75 -30.57 -19.72
C LEU A 148 -11.32 -30.80 -19.21
N PRO A 149 -10.33 -30.90 -20.13
CA PRO A 149 -8.94 -31.04 -19.74
C PRO A 149 -8.47 -29.80 -18.98
N GLN A 150 -8.09 -29.99 -17.72
CA GLN A 150 -7.52 -28.95 -16.85
C GLN A 150 -6.02 -29.23 -16.70
N THR A 151 -5.19 -28.27 -17.08
CA THR A 151 -3.72 -28.41 -17.00
C THR A 151 -3.16 -27.35 -16.09
N LEU A 152 -2.63 -27.76 -14.93
CA LEU A 152 -1.84 -26.89 -14.06
C LEU A 152 -0.44 -26.74 -14.65
N LEU A 153 -0.03 -25.51 -14.95
CA LEU A 153 1.36 -25.22 -15.30
C LEU A 153 2.19 -25.23 -14.01
N ARG A 154 3.10 -26.20 -13.91
CA ARG A 154 3.81 -26.48 -12.64
C ARG A 154 5.11 -25.70 -12.50
N GLU A 155 5.78 -25.38 -13.60
CA GLU A 155 7.11 -24.78 -13.58
C GLU A 155 7.03 -23.29 -13.24
N HIS A 156 7.75 -22.87 -12.19
CA HIS A 156 7.78 -21.50 -11.71
C HIS A 156 9.15 -20.87 -11.90
N TYR A 157 9.20 -19.78 -12.67
CA TYR A 157 10.44 -19.12 -13.11
C TYR A 157 10.67 -17.71 -12.54
N ARG A 158 9.77 -17.21 -11.69
CA ARG A 158 9.75 -15.79 -11.29
C ARG A 158 10.44 -15.55 -9.95
N CYS A 159 9.86 -16.08 -8.87
CA CYS A 159 10.26 -15.68 -7.52
C CYS A 159 11.46 -16.49 -7.05
N HIS A 160 12.21 -15.91 -6.13
CA HIS A 160 13.20 -16.59 -5.33
C HIS A 160 12.55 -17.83 -4.66
N PRO A 161 13.26 -18.98 -4.57
CA PRO A 161 12.71 -20.22 -4.02
C PRO A 161 12.01 -20.06 -2.67
N GLN A 162 12.63 -19.35 -1.71
CA GLN A 162 12.01 -19.09 -0.40
C GLN A 162 10.68 -18.31 -0.47
N ILE A 163 10.51 -17.43 -1.47
CA ILE A 163 9.28 -16.64 -1.62
C ILE A 163 8.16 -17.54 -2.14
N ILE A 164 8.40 -18.20 -3.29
CA ILE A 164 7.35 -19.00 -3.92
C ILE A 164 7.03 -20.26 -3.11
N GLU A 165 7.99 -20.80 -2.36
CA GLU A 165 7.78 -22.04 -1.59
C GLU A 165 6.72 -21.87 -0.49
N PHE A 166 6.61 -20.68 0.11
CA PHE A 166 5.48 -20.37 0.98
C PHE A 166 4.15 -20.55 0.25
N CYS A 167 3.98 -19.91 -0.91
CA CYS A 167 2.75 -20.03 -1.68
C CYS A 167 2.52 -21.46 -2.17
N ASN A 168 3.57 -22.14 -2.61
CA ASN A 168 3.53 -23.52 -3.11
C ASN A 168 2.97 -24.47 -2.05
N GLN A 169 3.51 -24.43 -0.83
CA GLN A 169 3.07 -25.26 0.28
C GLN A 169 1.68 -24.83 0.80
N ARG A 170 1.44 -23.52 0.89
CA ARG A 170 0.22 -23.00 1.53
C ARG A 170 -1.02 -23.08 0.65
N PHE A 171 -0.88 -22.87 -0.66
CA PHE A 171 -2.00 -22.71 -1.60
C PHE A 171 -2.04 -23.78 -2.70
N TYR A 172 -0.88 -24.19 -3.21
CA TYR A 172 -0.81 -25.13 -4.36
C TYR A 172 -0.56 -26.59 -3.97
N GLY A 173 -0.40 -26.90 -2.69
CA GLY A 173 -0.17 -28.26 -2.19
C GLY A 173 1.16 -28.87 -2.65
N GLY A 174 2.20 -28.06 -2.86
CA GLY A 174 3.53 -28.51 -3.27
C GLY A 174 3.62 -28.93 -4.74
N GLN A 175 2.64 -28.59 -5.58
CA GLN A 175 2.59 -29.02 -6.98
C GLN A 175 3.53 -28.20 -7.88
N LEU A 176 3.94 -27.00 -7.48
CA LEU A 176 4.83 -26.15 -8.27
C LEU A 176 6.28 -26.66 -8.22
N LEU A 177 6.95 -26.62 -9.36
CA LEU A 177 8.35 -26.94 -9.55
C LEU A 177 9.12 -25.62 -9.67
N VAL A 178 9.92 -25.30 -8.66
CA VAL A 178 10.71 -24.07 -8.63
C VAL A 178 11.92 -24.22 -9.54
N MET A 179 12.01 -23.37 -10.57
CA MET A 179 13.08 -23.40 -11.57
C MET A 179 14.16 -22.33 -11.32
N THR A 180 13.88 -21.38 -10.43
CA THR A 180 14.84 -20.37 -9.98
C THR A 180 15.88 -20.97 -9.03
N ARG A 181 17.06 -20.36 -8.99
CA ARG A 181 18.17 -20.77 -8.12
C ARG A 181 18.44 -19.69 -7.07
N ALA A 182 18.88 -20.11 -5.90
CA ALA A 182 19.27 -19.26 -4.78
C ALA A 182 20.63 -19.69 -4.24
N GLY A 183 21.40 -18.75 -3.71
CA GLY A 183 22.54 -19.06 -2.86
C GLY A 183 22.09 -19.63 -1.50
N GLU A 184 22.94 -20.43 -0.85
CA GLU A 184 22.61 -21.04 0.44
C GLU A 184 22.41 -20.00 1.58
N GLU A 185 23.03 -18.83 1.46
CA GLU A 185 22.93 -17.74 2.46
C GLU A 185 21.87 -16.68 2.11
N ASP A 186 21.20 -16.80 0.95
CA ASP A 186 20.22 -15.81 0.51
C ASP A 186 18.99 -15.83 1.42
N LYS A 187 18.63 -14.66 1.93
CA LYS A 187 17.40 -14.45 2.71
C LYS A 187 16.50 -13.53 1.92
N ALA A 188 15.48 -14.10 1.30
CA ALA A 188 14.56 -13.36 0.43
C ALA A 188 13.29 -12.86 1.14
N LEU A 189 13.13 -13.16 2.43
CA LEU A 189 11.98 -12.73 3.23
C LEU A 189 12.44 -11.96 4.47
N THR A 190 11.72 -10.88 4.78
CA THR A 190 11.92 -10.12 6.02
C THR A 190 10.58 -9.71 6.62
N ALA A 191 10.36 -10.00 7.89
CA ALA A 191 9.23 -9.45 8.65
C ALA A 191 9.69 -8.32 9.57
N VAL A 192 9.02 -7.17 9.49
CA VAL A 192 9.25 -6.01 10.35
C VAL A 192 8.00 -5.71 11.16
N TYR A 193 8.15 -5.78 12.48
CA TYR A 193 7.10 -5.51 13.43
C TYR A 193 7.18 -4.05 13.89
N THR A 194 6.09 -3.29 13.75
CA THR A 194 6.00 -1.98 14.41
C THR A 194 5.93 -2.18 15.93
N ARG A 195 6.22 -1.13 16.71
CA ARG A 195 5.90 -1.19 18.14
C ARG A 195 4.41 -1.50 18.37
N PRO A 196 4.04 -2.28 19.41
CA PRO A 196 2.66 -2.46 19.82
C PRO A 196 1.94 -1.11 19.99
N GLY A 197 0.63 -1.08 19.69
CA GLY A 197 -0.15 0.16 19.79
C GLY A 197 -1.38 0.17 18.90
N GLN A 198 -2.10 1.30 18.93
CA GLN A 198 -3.26 1.55 18.05
C GLN A 198 -2.90 2.59 17.00
N HIS A 199 -2.01 2.19 16.08
CA HIS A 199 -1.48 3.05 15.02
C HIS A 199 -2.43 3.14 13.82
N ALA A 200 -3.16 2.05 13.55
CA ALA A 200 -4.12 1.97 12.46
C ALA A 200 -5.46 2.62 12.82
N VAL A 201 -5.95 3.54 11.98
CA VAL A 201 -7.31 4.09 12.08
C VAL A 201 -7.87 4.37 10.69
N ARG A 202 -9.11 3.93 10.42
CA ARG A 202 -9.77 4.07 9.10
C ARG A 202 -8.88 3.56 7.95
N HIS A 203 -8.25 2.41 8.15
CA HIS A 203 -7.39 1.77 7.16
C HIS A 203 -6.18 2.63 6.71
N HIS A 204 -5.70 3.47 7.63
CA HIS A 204 -4.43 4.20 7.51
C HIS A 204 -3.59 3.93 8.75
N ASN A 205 -2.30 3.65 8.55
CA ASN A 205 -1.33 3.42 9.60
C ASN A 205 -0.04 4.18 9.27
N GLN A 206 0.12 5.34 9.91
CA GLN A 206 1.30 6.19 9.72
C GLN A 206 2.58 5.52 10.21
N ARG A 207 2.52 4.71 11.27
CA ARG A 207 3.71 4.04 11.80
C ARG A 207 4.30 3.07 10.80
N GLU A 208 3.47 2.32 10.07
CA GLU A 208 3.96 1.45 8.99
C GLU A 208 4.54 2.27 7.82
N ILE A 209 3.96 3.41 7.45
CA ILE A 209 4.51 4.30 6.43
C ILE A 209 5.91 4.78 6.85
N ASP A 210 6.06 5.23 8.09
CA ASP A 210 7.34 5.69 8.63
C ASP A 210 8.40 4.57 8.56
N VAL A 211 8.03 3.33 8.92
CA VAL A 211 8.93 2.16 8.83
C VAL A 211 9.39 1.92 7.40
N ILE A 212 8.46 1.97 6.44
CA ILE A 212 8.80 1.77 5.03
C ILE A 212 9.75 2.85 4.54
N LEU A 213 9.41 4.12 4.78
CA LEU A 213 10.15 5.25 4.23
C LEU A 213 11.52 5.46 4.90
N GLN A 214 11.62 5.19 6.20
CA GLN A 214 12.79 5.59 7.00
C GLN A 214 13.68 4.42 7.42
N GLU A 215 13.14 3.19 7.51
CA GLU A 215 13.96 2.01 7.78
C GLU A 215 14.20 1.19 6.53
N LEU A 216 13.16 0.85 5.74
CA LEU A 216 13.29 -0.11 4.65
C LEU A 216 13.89 0.49 3.38
N LEU A 217 13.27 1.53 2.82
CA LEU A 217 13.72 2.13 1.56
C LEU A 217 15.19 2.57 1.56
N PRO A 218 15.74 3.18 2.64
CA PRO A 218 17.15 3.57 2.67
C PRO A 218 18.14 2.40 2.65
N GLN A 219 17.70 1.18 2.99
CA GLN A 219 18.53 -0.03 2.95
C GLN A 219 18.51 -0.71 1.57
N ILE A 220 17.58 -0.30 0.69
CA ILE A 220 17.40 -0.91 -0.62
C ILE A 220 18.23 -0.13 -1.65
N SER A 221 18.95 -0.86 -2.51
CA SER A 221 19.70 -0.28 -3.61
C SER A 221 18.77 0.43 -4.60
N GLU A 222 19.14 1.64 -5.02
CA GLU A 222 18.40 2.41 -6.05
C GLU A 222 18.32 1.70 -7.42
N ALA A 223 19.19 0.70 -7.66
CA ALA A 223 19.18 -0.08 -8.90
C ALA A 223 18.03 -1.10 -8.98
N LYS A 224 17.37 -1.42 -7.86
CA LYS A 224 16.31 -2.42 -7.80
C LYS A 224 14.94 -1.78 -7.95
N GLU A 225 14.05 -2.45 -8.67
CA GLU A 225 12.66 -2.01 -8.76
C GLU A 225 11.91 -2.34 -7.45
N VAL A 226 11.28 -1.35 -6.83
CA VAL A 226 10.54 -1.51 -5.56
C VAL A 226 9.06 -1.20 -5.77
N GLY A 227 8.20 -2.15 -5.43
CA GLY A 227 6.75 -1.96 -5.33
C GLY A 227 6.27 -2.00 -3.89
N VAL A 228 5.47 -1.03 -3.47
CA VAL A 228 4.79 -1.05 -2.17
C VAL A 228 3.32 -1.41 -2.37
N ILE A 229 2.88 -2.50 -1.74
CA ILE A 229 1.51 -2.98 -1.83
C ILE A 229 0.82 -2.94 -0.46
N THR A 230 -0.48 -2.66 -0.47
CA THR A 230 -1.29 -2.63 0.74
C THR A 230 -2.74 -3.03 0.45
N PRO A 231 -3.49 -3.62 1.40
CA PRO A 231 -4.89 -3.97 1.16
C PRO A 231 -5.79 -2.75 0.91
N TYR A 232 -5.40 -1.56 1.38
CA TYR A 232 -6.30 -0.41 1.52
C TYR A 232 -5.92 0.80 0.68
N ARG A 233 -6.90 1.35 -0.06
CA ARG A 233 -6.71 2.56 -0.89
C ARG A 233 -6.31 3.80 -0.09
N GLN A 234 -6.78 3.93 1.15
CA GLN A 234 -6.39 5.07 1.99
C GLN A 234 -4.89 5.04 2.29
N GLN A 235 -4.34 3.87 2.65
CA GLN A 235 -2.90 3.72 2.88
C GLN A 235 -2.08 4.04 1.62
N VAL A 236 -2.54 3.61 0.44
CA VAL A 236 -1.92 3.97 -0.85
C VAL A 236 -1.84 5.49 -1.00
N ALA A 237 -2.96 6.19 -0.82
CA ALA A 237 -3.03 7.64 -1.01
C ALA A 237 -2.08 8.40 -0.06
N GLU A 238 -2.02 8.00 1.21
CA GLU A 238 -1.17 8.64 2.22
C GLU A 238 0.32 8.37 1.97
N LEU A 239 0.67 7.15 1.55
CA LEU A 239 2.07 6.79 1.26
C LEU A 239 2.57 7.47 -0.03
N SER A 240 1.77 7.46 -1.10
CA SER A 240 2.08 8.17 -2.35
C SER A 240 2.23 9.68 -2.15
N ALA A 241 1.46 10.28 -1.24
CA ALA A 241 1.57 11.70 -0.94
C ALA A 241 2.88 12.06 -0.22
N GLN A 242 3.43 11.14 0.60
CA GLN A 242 4.66 11.36 1.36
C GLN A 242 5.92 11.03 0.56
N ARG A 243 5.83 10.16 -0.46
CA ARG A 243 6.95 9.83 -1.35
C ARG A 243 6.50 9.80 -2.81
N THR A 244 6.77 10.89 -3.52
CA THR A 244 6.56 10.96 -4.98
C THR A 244 7.53 10.04 -5.72
N GLY A 245 7.06 9.44 -6.81
CA GLY A 245 7.85 8.53 -7.66
C GLY A 245 8.00 7.10 -7.13
N LEU A 246 7.54 6.81 -5.91
CA LEU A 246 7.45 5.44 -5.41
C LEU A 246 6.18 4.78 -5.95
N GLU A 247 6.30 3.55 -6.44
CA GLU A 247 5.15 2.78 -6.91
C GLU A 247 4.40 2.19 -5.73
N VAL A 248 3.17 2.67 -5.53
CA VAL A 248 2.31 2.25 -4.43
C VAL A 248 0.95 1.88 -4.98
N ALA A 249 0.46 0.70 -4.66
CA ALA A 249 -0.84 0.25 -5.15
C ALA A 249 -1.55 -0.65 -4.14
N THR A 250 -2.82 -0.94 -4.42
CA THR A 250 -3.48 -2.04 -3.71
C THR A 250 -3.07 -3.38 -4.29
N VAL A 251 -3.14 -4.44 -3.50
CA VAL A 251 -2.85 -5.82 -3.96
C VAL A 251 -3.66 -6.17 -5.22
N HIS A 252 -4.93 -5.74 -5.28
CA HIS A 252 -5.80 -5.96 -6.43
C HIS A 252 -5.31 -5.25 -7.70
N SER A 253 -4.88 -3.99 -7.60
CA SER A 253 -4.33 -3.26 -8.76
C SER A 253 -2.94 -3.74 -9.18
N TYR A 254 -2.25 -4.49 -8.32
CA TYR A 254 -0.90 -5.00 -8.58
C TYR A 254 -0.90 -6.38 -9.25
N GLN A 255 -2.06 -6.97 -9.51
CA GLN A 255 -2.14 -8.27 -10.14
C GLN A 255 -1.63 -8.20 -11.59
N GLY A 256 -0.86 -9.21 -11.98
CA GLY A 256 -0.15 -9.24 -13.27
C GLY A 256 1.16 -8.43 -13.30
N GLN A 257 1.44 -7.63 -12.27
CA GLN A 257 2.70 -6.89 -12.14
C GLN A 257 3.70 -7.63 -11.24
N GLU A 258 4.97 -7.28 -11.35
CA GLU A 258 6.08 -7.91 -10.61
C GLU A 258 7.21 -6.89 -10.42
N ARG A 259 7.96 -7.02 -9.31
CA ARG A 259 9.12 -6.19 -9.00
C ARG A 259 10.22 -7.02 -8.35
N ASP A 260 11.45 -6.53 -8.39
CA ASP A 260 12.57 -7.16 -7.70
C ASP A 260 12.28 -7.25 -6.20
N ILE A 261 11.78 -6.15 -5.64
CA ILE A 261 11.43 -6.05 -4.23
C ILE A 261 9.97 -5.62 -4.07
N ILE A 262 9.25 -6.34 -3.21
CA ILE A 262 7.90 -5.95 -2.79
C ILE A 262 7.88 -5.71 -1.28
N ILE A 263 7.25 -4.61 -0.89
CA ILE A 263 6.99 -4.28 0.51
C ILE A 263 5.48 -4.29 0.74
N MET A 264 4.99 -5.20 1.58
CA MET A 264 3.58 -5.27 1.95
C MET A 264 3.33 -4.60 3.31
N SER A 265 2.47 -3.57 3.32
CA SER A 265 1.93 -2.94 4.54
C SER A 265 0.56 -3.55 4.85
N VAL A 266 0.47 -4.26 5.98
CA VAL A 266 -0.76 -4.91 6.47
C VAL A 266 -1.77 -3.90 7.00
N VAL A 267 -1.29 -2.75 7.50
CA VAL A 267 -2.04 -1.63 8.08
C VAL A 267 -2.72 -1.95 9.40
N ASP A 268 -3.41 -3.07 9.52
CA ASP A 268 -4.28 -3.38 10.66
C ASP A 268 -3.52 -3.60 11.98
N ASN A 269 -4.04 -3.03 13.07
CA ASN A 269 -3.54 -3.30 14.43
C ASN A 269 -3.84 -4.75 14.89
N GLN A 270 -4.92 -5.32 14.37
CA GLN A 270 -5.38 -6.70 14.55
C GLN A 270 -5.85 -7.17 13.18
N ILE A 271 -5.20 -8.18 12.62
CA ILE A 271 -5.42 -8.60 11.24
C ILE A 271 -6.87 -9.07 11.05
N GLY A 272 -7.62 -8.35 10.23
CA GLY A 272 -9.00 -8.66 9.88
C GLY A 272 -9.13 -9.77 8.82
N GLU A 273 -10.35 -10.25 8.59
CA GLU A 273 -10.63 -11.31 7.59
C GLU A 273 -10.26 -10.88 6.18
N PHE A 274 -10.41 -9.59 5.87
CA PHE A 274 -10.14 -9.07 4.54
C PHE A 274 -8.66 -9.18 4.17
N VAL A 275 -7.76 -8.80 5.08
CA VAL A 275 -6.31 -8.85 4.82
C VAL A 275 -5.79 -10.28 4.85
N ASP A 276 -6.43 -11.14 5.66
CA ASP A 276 -6.04 -12.53 5.82
C ASP A 276 -6.59 -13.48 4.73
N LYS A 277 -7.25 -12.95 3.69
CA LYS A 277 -7.74 -13.77 2.57
C LYS A 277 -6.59 -14.51 1.87
N PRO A 278 -6.73 -15.82 1.58
CA PRO A 278 -5.68 -16.60 0.95
C PRO A 278 -5.27 -16.04 -0.41
N GLU A 279 -6.23 -15.60 -1.22
CA GLU A 279 -6.00 -15.08 -2.56
C GLU A 279 -5.21 -13.76 -2.53
N LEU A 280 -5.50 -12.91 -1.54
CA LEU A 280 -4.82 -11.63 -1.34
C LEU A 280 -3.36 -11.86 -0.96
N LEU A 281 -3.10 -12.77 -0.01
CA LEU A 281 -1.74 -13.08 0.40
C LEU A 281 -0.95 -13.81 -0.70
N ASN A 282 -1.59 -14.76 -1.40
CA ASN A 282 -0.96 -15.48 -2.51
C ASN A 282 -0.53 -14.50 -3.62
N VAL A 283 -1.42 -13.59 -4.01
CA VAL A 283 -1.08 -12.53 -4.97
C VAL A 283 0.03 -11.66 -4.42
N ALA A 284 -0.08 -11.13 -3.20
CA ALA A 284 0.89 -10.19 -2.63
C ALA A 284 2.32 -10.74 -2.57
N VAL A 285 2.49 -11.97 -2.04
CA VAL A 285 3.81 -12.59 -1.87
C VAL A 285 4.44 -12.93 -3.23
N SER A 286 3.65 -13.45 -4.18
CA SER A 286 4.13 -13.88 -5.50
C SER A 286 4.48 -12.74 -6.48
N ARG A 287 4.38 -11.46 -6.06
CA ARG A 287 4.83 -10.30 -6.87
C ARG A 287 6.32 -10.01 -6.73
N ALA A 288 6.96 -10.52 -5.68
CA ALA A 288 8.38 -10.32 -5.42
C ALA A 288 9.23 -11.33 -6.20
N LYS A 289 10.19 -10.83 -7.00
CA LYS A 289 11.18 -11.68 -7.66
C LYS A 289 12.31 -12.05 -6.72
N GLU A 290 12.90 -11.08 -6.03
CA GLU A 290 14.12 -11.28 -5.24
C GLU A 290 13.87 -11.18 -3.74
N HIS A 291 13.11 -10.18 -3.28
CA HIS A 291 12.89 -9.96 -1.84
C HIS A 291 11.46 -9.52 -1.52
N PHE A 292 10.87 -10.07 -0.46
CA PHE A 292 9.58 -9.66 0.07
C PHE A 292 9.70 -9.19 1.53
N TYR A 293 9.30 -7.94 1.77
CA TYR A 293 9.18 -7.36 3.10
C TYR A 293 7.73 -7.36 3.55
N LEU A 294 7.47 -7.87 4.76
CA LEU A 294 6.17 -7.78 5.42
C LEU A 294 6.25 -6.81 6.59
N VAL A 295 5.51 -5.70 6.52
CA VAL A 295 5.37 -4.75 7.63
C VAL A 295 4.03 -5.00 8.33
N VAL A 296 4.11 -5.31 9.62
CA VAL A 296 2.96 -5.75 10.43
C VAL A 296 2.99 -5.12 11.82
N SER A 297 1.83 -5.00 12.45
CA SER A 297 1.75 -4.55 13.83
C SER A 297 2.44 -5.52 14.79
N GLY A 298 3.24 -5.00 15.73
CA GLY A 298 3.80 -5.79 16.84
C GLY A 298 2.79 -6.16 17.93
N ASN A 299 1.50 -5.88 17.75
CA ASN A 299 0.47 -6.39 18.65
C ASN A 299 0.37 -7.92 18.57
N GLU A 300 0.03 -8.56 19.69
CA GLU A 300 -0.39 -9.96 19.67
C GLU A 300 -1.63 -10.13 18.80
N GLN A 301 -1.57 -11.02 17.81
CA GLN A 301 -2.67 -11.27 16.89
C GLN A 301 -3.64 -12.28 17.48
N GLN A 302 -4.93 -11.95 17.49
CA GLN A 302 -5.98 -12.84 17.99
C GLN A 302 -6.25 -14.05 17.09
N ARG A 303 -5.87 -13.96 15.82
CA ARG A 303 -6.16 -14.96 14.79
C ARG A 303 -4.87 -15.60 14.29
N ARG A 304 -4.88 -16.92 14.18
CA ARG A 304 -3.83 -17.68 13.49
C ARG A 304 -4.21 -17.87 12.03
N GLY A 305 -4.04 -16.79 11.30
CA GLY A 305 -4.40 -16.65 9.90
C GLY A 305 -3.31 -17.06 8.91
N HIS A 306 -3.53 -16.73 7.65
CA HIS A 306 -2.54 -16.85 6.58
C HIS A 306 -1.34 -15.92 6.79
N VAL A 307 -1.55 -14.69 7.29
CA VAL A 307 -0.46 -13.77 7.59
C VAL A 307 0.41 -14.31 8.74
N GLN A 308 -0.20 -14.87 9.79
CA GLN A 308 0.57 -15.51 10.86
C GLN A 308 1.34 -16.72 10.35
N ALA A 309 0.75 -17.55 9.48
CA ALA A 309 1.45 -18.67 8.85
C ALA A 309 2.68 -18.21 8.03
N LEU A 310 2.61 -17.04 7.38
CA LEU A 310 3.76 -16.45 6.69
C LEU A 310 4.84 -16.01 7.69
N LEU A 311 4.46 -15.36 8.79
CA LEU A 311 5.40 -14.99 9.86
C LEU A 311 6.09 -16.23 10.47
N ASP A 312 5.33 -17.29 10.73
CA ASP A 312 5.84 -18.55 11.24
C ASP A 312 6.78 -19.23 10.22
N TYR A 313 6.43 -19.18 8.93
CA TYR A 313 7.27 -19.67 7.85
C TYR A 313 8.60 -18.92 7.75
N ILE A 314 8.57 -17.58 7.80
CA ILE A 314 9.76 -16.73 7.81
C ILE A 314 10.67 -17.11 8.99
N ALA A 315 10.10 -17.40 10.17
CA ALA A 315 10.85 -17.85 11.33
C ALA A 315 11.49 -19.22 11.08
N TYR A 316 10.70 -20.16 10.56
CA TYR A 316 11.09 -21.56 10.35
C TYR A 316 12.29 -21.69 9.42
N ILE A 317 12.32 -20.91 8.32
CA ILE A 317 13.43 -20.94 7.36
C ILE A 317 14.62 -20.06 7.77
N GLY A 318 14.60 -19.43 8.95
CA GLY A 318 15.70 -18.59 9.46
C GLY A 318 15.86 -17.24 8.75
N CYS A 319 14.80 -16.76 8.09
CA CYS A 319 14.76 -15.43 7.48
C CYS A 319 14.64 -14.32 8.55
N GLU A 320 14.91 -13.07 8.16
CA GLU A 320 15.02 -11.97 9.13
C GLU A 320 13.65 -11.62 9.73
N GLN A 321 13.59 -11.54 11.06
CA GLN A 321 12.48 -10.94 11.79
C GLN A 321 13.03 -9.91 12.77
N ARG A 322 12.53 -8.68 12.69
CA ARG A 322 13.00 -7.61 13.57
C ARG A 322 11.89 -6.67 14.01
N GLN A 323 12.11 -6.09 15.18
CA GLN A 323 11.29 -4.98 15.67
C GLN A 323 11.82 -3.68 15.08
N SER A 324 10.89 -2.83 14.62
CA SER A 324 11.20 -1.49 14.18
C SER A 324 11.74 -0.64 15.33
N LYS A 325 12.69 0.22 15.01
CA LYS A 325 13.27 1.21 15.92
C LYS A 325 12.36 2.43 16.06
N ILE A 326 11.46 2.69 15.09
CA ILE A 326 10.54 3.82 15.09
C ILE A 326 9.55 3.72 16.26
N GLY A 327 9.70 4.66 17.18
CA GLY A 327 8.87 4.85 18.36
C GLY A 327 8.19 6.22 18.38
N SER A 328 7.14 6.35 19.18
CA SER A 328 6.60 7.64 19.60
C SER A 328 6.54 7.70 21.12
N ILE A 329 6.77 8.89 21.68
CA ILE A 329 6.47 9.13 23.10
C ILE A 329 4.98 8.93 23.42
N TYR A 330 4.12 9.04 22.40
CA TYR A 330 2.68 8.85 22.52
C TYR A 330 2.28 7.37 22.51
N ASP A 331 3.20 6.44 22.25
CA ASP A 331 2.92 5.00 22.35
C ASP A 331 2.43 4.64 23.77
N TYR A 332 2.91 5.34 24.81
CA TYR A 332 2.42 5.19 26.19
C TYR A 332 0.94 5.53 26.39
N LEU A 333 0.30 6.22 25.45
CA LEU A 333 -1.13 6.51 25.52
C LEU A 333 -1.98 5.25 25.28
N TYR A 334 -1.43 4.23 24.63
CA TYR A 334 -2.14 2.99 24.32
C TYR A 334 -2.27 2.06 25.53
N GLY A 335 -3.34 1.28 25.54
CA GLY A 335 -3.71 0.42 26.68
C GLY A 335 -2.63 -0.62 27.04
N GLN A 336 -1.86 -1.07 26.05
CA GLN A 336 -0.75 -2.01 26.23
C GLN A 336 0.35 -1.48 27.15
N TYR A 337 0.46 -0.15 27.30
CA TYR A 337 1.49 0.51 28.09
C TYR A 337 0.95 1.13 29.38
N THR A 338 -0.21 0.69 29.87
CA THR A 338 -0.90 1.32 31.01
C THR A 338 -0.03 1.37 32.26
N GLU A 339 0.63 0.26 32.62
CA GLU A 339 1.49 0.20 33.81
C GLU A 339 2.71 1.11 33.68
N GLN A 340 3.38 1.06 32.53
CA GLN A 340 4.56 1.89 32.23
C GLN A 340 4.18 3.38 32.21
N ARG A 341 3.03 3.73 31.63
CA ARG A 341 2.51 5.10 31.63
C ARG A 341 2.27 5.58 33.07
N ILE A 342 1.63 4.77 33.92
CA ILE A 342 1.38 5.16 35.32
C ILE A 342 2.69 5.36 36.07
N ALA A 343 3.67 4.47 35.88
CA ALA A 343 4.98 4.61 36.50
C ALA A 343 5.72 5.88 36.05
N LEU A 344 5.69 6.16 34.74
CA LEU A 344 6.34 7.33 34.13
C LEU A 344 5.67 8.65 34.56
N LEU A 345 4.35 8.73 34.51
CA LEU A 345 3.61 9.94 34.90
C LEU A 345 3.74 10.27 36.39
N ARG A 346 4.08 9.31 37.27
CA ARG A 346 4.40 9.58 38.68
C ARG A 346 5.73 10.31 38.86
N GLN A 347 6.66 10.12 37.93
CA GLN A 347 8.00 10.74 37.97
C GLN A 347 8.02 12.10 37.25
N LEU A 348 7.10 12.32 36.31
CA LEU A 348 6.99 13.56 35.55
C LEU A 348 6.24 14.65 36.32
N PRO A 349 6.63 15.92 36.17
CA PRO A 349 5.87 17.05 36.70
C PRO A 349 4.46 17.09 36.09
N HIS A 350 3.44 17.25 36.94
CA HIS A 350 2.04 17.25 36.51
C HIS A 350 1.64 18.61 35.90
N VAL A 351 2.14 18.88 34.69
CA VAL A 351 1.96 20.16 33.99
C VAL A 351 0.59 20.35 33.34
N SER A 352 -0.15 19.25 33.11
CA SER A 352 -1.47 19.26 32.48
C SER A 352 -2.34 18.10 32.94
N SER A 353 -3.65 18.22 32.76
CA SER A 353 -4.59 17.10 32.90
C SER A 353 -4.46 16.06 31.79
N TYR A 354 -3.81 16.41 30.67
CA TYR A 354 -3.65 15.54 29.52
C TYR A 354 -2.31 14.80 29.59
N ALA A 355 -2.37 13.46 29.59
CA ALA A 355 -1.17 12.61 29.63
C ALA A 355 -0.21 12.88 28.45
N SER A 356 -0.74 13.22 27.27
CA SER A 356 0.06 13.58 26.09
C SER A 356 0.93 14.81 26.32
N GLU A 357 0.39 15.85 26.97
CA GLU A 357 1.13 17.05 27.33
C GLU A 357 2.20 16.74 28.39
N CYS A 358 1.88 15.95 29.43
CA CYS A 358 2.87 15.56 30.44
C CYS A 358 4.04 14.75 29.84
N LEU A 359 3.76 13.80 28.95
CA LEU A 359 4.78 13.04 28.23
C LEU A 359 5.66 13.94 27.36
N THR A 360 5.04 14.89 26.63
CA THR A 360 5.76 15.86 25.79
C THR A 360 6.67 16.74 26.63
N TYR A 361 6.18 17.25 27.76
CA TYR A 361 6.98 18.08 28.66
C TYR A 361 8.21 17.32 29.21
N GLY A 362 8.02 16.08 29.62
CA GLY A 362 9.12 15.20 30.06
C GLY A 362 10.19 15.05 28.99
N MET A 363 9.77 14.71 27.77
CA MET A 363 10.66 14.59 26.62
C MET A 363 11.40 15.89 26.31
N LEU A 364 10.71 17.04 26.29
CA LEU A 364 11.34 18.34 26.00
C LEU A 364 12.37 18.71 27.06
N THR A 365 12.06 18.47 28.34
CA THR A 365 12.98 18.77 29.45
C THR A 365 14.24 17.91 29.38
N GLU A 366 14.08 16.61 29.10
CA GLU A 366 15.21 15.69 28.91
C GLU A 366 16.05 16.07 27.69
N LEU A 367 15.41 16.43 26.56
CA LEU A 367 16.08 16.86 25.34
C LEU A 367 16.94 18.09 25.57
N LEU A 368 16.40 19.15 26.20
CA LEU A 368 17.16 20.36 26.47
C LEU A 368 18.30 20.12 27.48
N ALA A 369 18.11 19.20 28.43
CA ALA A 369 19.16 18.82 29.37
C ALA A 369 20.27 17.95 28.73
N SER A 370 19.93 17.19 27.69
CA SER A 370 20.85 16.24 27.03
C SER A 370 21.95 16.91 26.19
N ASP A 371 21.80 18.19 25.83
CA ASP A 371 22.71 18.88 24.93
C ASP A 371 23.09 20.26 25.46
N ALA A 372 24.39 20.49 25.67
CA ALA A 372 24.91 21.75 26.20
C ALA A 372 24.56 22.97 25.32
N ARG A 373 24.34 22.77 24.01
CA ARG A 373 23.93 23.84 23.10
C ARG A 373 22.55 24.42 23.45
N PHE A 374 21.72 23.64 24.14
CA PHE A 374 20.37 24.03 24.56
C PHE A 374 20.31 24.55 26.00
N ALA A 375 21.43 24.67 26.71
CA ALA A 375 21.46 25.04 28.13
C ALA A 375 20.82 26.41 28.43
N GLY A 376 20.86 27.33 27.47
CA GLY A 376 20.22 28.65 27.56
C GLY A 376 18.70 28.63 27.35
N LEU A 377 18.10 27.49 27.02
CA LEU A 377 16.67 27.38 26.73
C LEU A 377 15.89 26.81 27.92
N GLN A 378 14.59 27.13 27.97
CA GLN A 378 13.63 26.58 28.93
C GLN A 378 12.29 26.28 28.25
N VAL A 379 11.50 25.38 28.84
CA VAL A 379 10.16 25.01 28.36
C VAL A 379 9.12 25.60 29.31
N LEU A 380 8.21 26.38 28.75
CA LEU A 380 7.03 26.89 29.44
C LEU A 380 5.79 26.14 28.94
N CYS A 381 4.88 25.79 29.85
CA CYS A 381 3.66 25.04 29.52
C CYS A 381 2.44 25.96 29.47
N ARG A 382 1.52 25.70 28.55
CA ARG A 382 0.22 26.40 28.41
C ARG A 382 0.36 27.92 28.46
N VAL A 383 1.18 28.48 27.56
CA VAL A 383 1.45 29.92 27.53
C VAL A 383 0.36 30.63 26.71
N PRO A 384 -0.43 31.56 27.30
CA PRO A 384 -1.37 32.37 26.55
C PRO A 384 -0.70 33.17 25.43
N LEU A 385 -1.30 33.23 24.25
CA LEU A 385 -0.70 33.92 23.09
C LEU A 385 -0.44 35.41 23.37
N ARG A 386 -1.32 36.06 24.14
CA ARG A 386 -1.19 37.47 24.53
C ARG A 386 0.04 37.77 25.40
N ASP A 387 0.61 36.76 26.04
CA ASP A 387 1.71 36.95 27.00
C ASP A 387 3.06 37.12 26.29
N PHE A 388 3.17 36.69 25.03
CA PHE A 388 4.39 36.83 24.22
C PHE A 388 4.18 37.52 22.86
N LEU A 389 2.94 37.61 22.35
CA LEU A 389 2.61 38.40 21.16
C LEU A 389 2.11 39.79 21.55
N LEU A 390 3.04 40.66 21.94
CA LEU A 390 2.74 41.98 22.51
C LEU A 390 2.34 43.04 21.47
N ASP A 391 3.00 43.05 20.30
CA ASP A 391 2.63 43.99 19.22
C ASP A 391 1.57 43.39 18.31
N LEU A 392 0.32 43.85 18.44
CA LEU A 392 -0.79 43.39 17.61
C LEU A 392 -1.00 44.21 16.33
N SER A 393 -0.11 45.14 15.98
CA SER A 393 -0.25 46.04 14.83
C SER A 393 -0.48 45.28 13.51
N LEU A 394 0.19 44.14 13.35
CA LEU A 394 0.15 43.26 12.17
C LEU A 394 -1.13 42.40 12.07
N CYS A 395 -1.92 42.31 13.14
CA CYS A 395 -3.08 41.43 13.21
C CYS A 395 -4.39 42.10 12.78
N SER A 396 -5.24 41.34 12.08
CA SER A 396 -6.64 41.72 11.81
C SER A 396 -7.47 41.78 13.09
N ARG A 397 -8.66 42.42 13.05
CA ARG A 397 -9.59 42.46 14.20
C ARG A 397 -9.97 41.08 14.72
N GLN A 398 -10.06 40.07 13.85
CA GLN A 398 -10.41 38.70 14.24
C GLN A 398 -9.23 37.98 14.90
N GLU A 399 -8.00 38.18 14.41
CA GLU A 399 -6.78 37.61 15.00
C GLU A 399 -6.49 38.25 16.37
N LYS A 400 -6.66 39.57 16.52
CA LYS A 400 -6.58 40.27 17.82
C LYS A 400 -7.52 39.66 18.86
N ARG A 401 -8.79 39.47 18.50
CA ARG A 401 -9.78 38.83 19.37
C ARG A 401 -9.41 37.40 19.72
N TYR A 402 -8.79 36.68 18.79
CA TYR A 402 -8.33 35.31 19.04
C TYR A 402 -7.15 35.29 20.00
N ILE A 403 -6.12 36.11 19.78
CA ILE A 403 -4.92 36.19 20.64
C ILE A 403 -5.27 36.59 22.07
N CYS A 404 -6.18 37.56 22.26
CA CYS A 404 -6.59 38.01 23.58
C CYS A 404 -7.57 37.06 24.30
N HIS A 405 -8.07 36.02 23.63
CA HIS A 405 -9.04 35.09 24.22
C HIS A 405 -8.37 34.22 25.30
N GLU A 406 -9.04 34.00 26.44
CA GLU A 406 -8.48 33.28 27.60
C GLU A 406 -8.10 31.81 27.32
N HIS A 407 -8.70 31.22 26.29
CA HIS A 407 -8.42 29.85 25.85
C HIS A 407 -7.40 29.74 24.72
N SER A 408 -6.87 30.86 24.23
CA SER A 408 -5.86 30.87 23.17
C SER A 408 -4.47 30.82 23.78
N HIS A 409 -3.94 29.61 23.88
CA HIS A 409 -2.62 29.31 24.39
C HIS A 409 -1.85 28.46 23.39
N VAL A 410 -0.53 28.43 23.56
CA VAL A 410 0.34 27.40 23.01
C VAL A 410 0.60 26.33 24.07
N ASP A 411 0.61 25.05 23.70
CA ASP A 411 0.85 23.96 24.65
C ASP A 411 2.24 24.05 25.29
N PHE A 412 3.27 24.28 24.46
CA PHE A 412 4.62 24.52 24.94
C PHE A 412 5.28 25.68 24.20
N LEU A 413 6.00 26.52 24.95
CA LEU A 413 6.85 27.57 24.41
C LEU A 413 8.27 27.34 24.91
N ILE A 414 9.19 27.09 23.98
CA ILE A 414 10.62 27.12 24.25
C ILE A 414 11.06 28.57 24.16
N SER A 415 11.68 29.09 25.23
CA SER A 415 12.19 30.45 25.32
C SER A 415 13.61 30.48 25.85
N GLU A 416 14.32 31.58 25.59
CA GLU A 416 15.65 31.81 26.15
C GLU A 416 15.54 32.23 27.63
N ARG A 417 16.42 31.70 28.48
CA ARG A 417 16.32 31.83 29.94
C ARG A 417 16.58 33.24 30.45
N ALA A 418 17.50 33.99 29.86
CA ALA A 418 17.90 35.31 30.36
C ALA A 418 16.93 36.42 29.91
N THR A 419 16.40 36.30 28.70
CA THR A 419 15.61 37.33 27.99
C THR A 419 14.13 36.99 27.92
N HIS A 420 13.76 35.73 28.17
CA HIS A 420 12.41 35.20 27.99
C HIS A 420 11.87 35.34 26.56
N LEU A 421 12.74 35.60 25.58
CA LEU A 421 12.32 35.71 24.19
C LEU A 421 11.84 34.34 23.66
N PRO A 422 10.69 34.30 22.96
CA PRO A 422 10.17 33.07 22.40
C PRO A 422 11.09 32.56 21.29
N PHE A 423 11.41 31.26 21.33
CA PHE A 423 12.35 30.62 20.41
C PHE A 423 11.66 29.63 19.49
N LEU A 424 10.82 28.75 20.05
CA LEU A 424 10.03 27.77 19.30
C LEU A 424 8.71 27.48 20.04
N ALA A 425 7.60 27.53 19.33
CA ALA A 425 6.30 27.10 19.84
C ALA A 425 6.01 25.65 19.42
N ILE A 426 5.39 24.88 20.32
CA ILE A 426 5.03 23.48 20.06
C ILE A 426 3.57 23.24 20.46
N GLU A 427 2.81 22.61 19.58
CA GLU A 427 1.43 22.15 19.80
C GLU A 427 1.36 20.63 19.76
N VAL A 428 0.55 20.04 20.65
CA VAL A 428 0.29 18.60 20.69
C VAL A 428 -1.10 18.33 20.14
N ASP A 429 -1.16 17.86 18.90
CA ASP A 429 -2.41 17.65 18.19
C ASP A 429 -3.04 16.29 18.56
N GLY A 430 -4.11 16.35 19.35
CA GLY A 430 -4.92 15.20 19.74
C GLY A 430 -5.90 14.74 18.65
N TYR A 431 -5.98 13.43 18.41
CA TYR A 431 -6.73 12.83 17.30
C TYR A 431 -8.27 13.08 17.30
N THR A 432 -8.91 13.37 18.44
CA THR A 432 -10.38 13.36 18.56
C THR A 432 -11.13 14.42 17.73
N PHE A 433 -10.47 15.39 17.06
CA PHE A 433 -11.16 16.57 16.51
C PHE A 433 -10.83 17.01 15.07
N HIS A 434 -10.22 16.17 14.23
CA HIS A 434 -10.00 16.50 12.80
C HIS A 434 -11.11 15.96 11.88
N ARG A 435 -12.31 16.56 11.92
CA ARG A 435 -13.27 16.50 10.80
C ARG A 435 -12.95 17.64 9.83
N LYS A 436 -12.96 17.39 8.50
CA LYS A 436 -12.94 18.48 7.50
C LYS A 436 -14.09 19.46 7.81
N GLY A 437 -13.77 20.73 8.08
CA GLY A 437 -14.74 21.75 8.50
C GLY A 437 -15.00 21.88 10.01
N SER A 438 -14.20 21.23 10.88
CA SER A 438 -14.35 21.41 12.33
C SER A 438 -13.94 22.82 12.78
N LYS A 439 -14.60 23.35 13.82
CA LYS A 439 -14.21 24.61 14.48
C LYS A 439 -12.76 24.59 14.98
N GLN A 440 -12.23 23.40 15.29
CA GLN A 440 -10.85 23.22 15.74
C GLN A 440 -9.86 23.50 14.61
N ARG A 441 -10.07 22.92 13.42
CA ARG A 441 -9.19 23.18 12.27
C ARG A 441 -9.14 24.65 11.87
N GLN A 442 -10.26 25.37 11.93
CA GLN A 442 -10.28 26.82 11.69
C GLN A 442 -9.49 27.60 12.75
N ARG A 443 -9.41 27.10 13.98
CA ARG A 443 -8.57 27.67 15.04
C ARG A 443 -7.10 27.35 14.79
N ASP A 444 -6.80 26.14 14.35
CA ASP A 444 -5.44 25.70 14.01
C ASP A 444 -4.87 26.50 12.84
N GLU A 445 -5.59 26.59 11.71
CA GLU A 445 -5.18 27.39 10.55
C GLU A 445 -4.99 28.87 10.92
N ARG A 446 -5.82 29.39 11.83
CA ARG A 446 -5.67 30.76 12.34
C ARG A 446 -4.43 30.90 13.21
N LYS A 447 -4.14 29.92 14.06
CA LYS A 447 -2.96 29.91 14.91
C LYS A 447 -1.70 29.84 14.03
N ASP A 448 -1.65 28.93 13.06
CA ASP A 448 -0.53 28.79 12.13
C ASP A 448 -0.22 30.12 11.40
N LYS A 449 -1.27 30.78 10.90
CA LYS A 449 -1.14 32.09 10.24
C LYS A 449 -0.63 33.19 11.18
N ILE A 450 -1.03 33.17 12.45
CA ILE A 450 -0.51 34.12 13.46
C ILE A 450 0.98 33.87 13.67
N PHE A 451 1.41 32.63 13.88
CA PHE A 451 2.83 32.30 14.07
C PHE A 451 3.69 32.68 12.85
N GLU A 452 3.17 32.45 11.64
CA GLU A 452 3.81 32.87 10.39
C GLU A 452 3.96 34.41 10.30
N LEU A 453 2.93 35.18 10.68
CA LEU A 453 2.97 36.65 10.70
C LEU A 453 4.06 37.21 11.64
N TYR A 454 4.28 36.56 12.78
CA TYR A 454 5.31 36.96 13.76
C TYR A 454 6.66 36.31 13.51
N GLN A 455 6.82 35.53 12.43
CA GLN A 455 8.03 34.77 12.11
C GLN A 455 8.51 33.89 13.28
N LEU A 456 7.58 33.45 14.12
CA LEU A 456 7.86 32.56 15.24
C LEU A 456 7.57 31.12 14.78
N PRO A 457 8.57 30.23 14.73
CA PRO A 457 8.35 28.85 14.30
C PRO A 457 7.34 28.13 15.19
N LEU A 458 6.42 27.38 14.57
CA LEU A 458 5.43 26.55 15.23
C LEU A 458 5.58 25.10 14.76
N LEU A 459 5.93 24.21 15.69
CA LEU A 459 6.05 22.78 15.44
C LEU A 459 4.83 22.03 16.00
N ARG A 460 4.10 21.32 15.15
CA ARG A 460 2.97 20.47 15.55
C ARG A 460 3.42 19.02 15.73
N LEU A 461 3.19 18.46 16.91
CA LEU A 461 3.43 17.06 17.27
C LEU A 461 2.10 16.31 17.30
N SER A 462 1.86 15.47 16.30
CA SER A 462 0.66 14.64 16.25
C SER A 462 0.82 13.41 17.13
N THR A 463 -0.22 13.04 17.88
CA THR A 463 -0.21 11.81 18.69
C THR A 463 -0.17 10.50 17.89
N LYS A 464 -0.19 10.57 16.54
CA LYS A 464 -0.02 9.44 15.63
C LYS A 464 1.32 9.44 14.89
N GLY A 465 2.12 10.48 15.08
CA GLY A 465 3.44 10.58 14.47
C GLY A 465 4.44 9.64 15.12
N SER A 466 5.70 9.89 14.79
CA SER A 466 6.83 9.25 15.43
C SER A 466 8.00 10.23 15.50
N GLN A 467 9.03 9.86 16.28
CA GLN A 467 10.29 10.60 16.39
C GLN A 467 10.12 12.07 16.81
N GLU A 468 9.26 12.30 17.80
CA GLU A 468 8.96 13.66 18.29
C GLU A 468 10.23 14.37 18.78
N ALA A 469 11.12 13.66 19.49
CA ALA A 469 12.36 14.21 20.01
C ALA A 469 13.32 14.65 18.89
N ASP A 470 13.48 13.83 17.84
CA ASP A 470 14.39 14.15 16.72
C ASP A 470 13.86 15.33 15.91
N ARG A 471 12.54 15.42 15.72
CA ARG A 471 11.89 16.56 15.05
C ARG A 471 12.11 17.87 15.82
N VAL A 472 11.93 17.85 17.15
CA VAL A 472 12.20 19.02 18.00
C VAL A 472 13.68 19.39 17.96
N ARG A 473 14.57 18.40 18.08
CA ARG A 473 16.03 18.61 18.05
C ARG A 473 16.46 19.26 16.73
N GLY A 474 16.04 18.70 15.58
CA GLY A 474 16.39 19.22 14.27
C GLY A 474 15.89 20.65 14.05
N GLU A 475 14.69 20.97 14.53
CA GLU A 475 14.14 22.33 14.46
C GLU A 475 14.94 23.31 15.32
N LEU A 476 15.29 22.93 16.56
CA LEU A 476 16.13 23.74 17.44
C LEU A 476 17.53 23.97 16.85
N GLU A 477 18.15 22.94 16.29
CA GLU A 477 19.46 23.04 15.63
C GLU A 477 19.41 23.97 14.42
N ARG A 478 18.37 23.86 13.60
CA ARG A 478 18.14 24.76 12.45
C ARG A 478 18.01 26.21 12.89
N LEU A 479 17.26 26.48 13.97
CA LEU A 479 17.04 27.83 14.49
C LEU A 479 18.31 28.43 15.09
N LEU A 480 19.07 27.64 15.86
CA LEU A 480 20.37 28.08 16.38
C LEU A 480 21.37 28.36 15.26
N ALA A 481 21.36 27.57 14.19
CA ALA A 481 22.21 27.80 13.03
C ALA A 481 21.84 29.08 12.26
N SER A 482 20.56 29.49 12.28
CA SER A 482 20.09 30.72 11.63
C SER A 482 20.28 31.99 12.47
N ALA A 483 20.56 31.85 13.76
CA ALA A 483 20.75 32.97 14.70
C ALA A 483 22.22 33.43 14.80
N ASN A 484 23.16 32.61 14.30
CA ASN A 484 24.57 32.93 14.09
C ASN A 484 24.82 33.36 12.65
#